data_AF-A0A2V8DDP4-F1
#
_entry.id   AF-A0A2V8DDP4-F1
#
_cell.length_a   1.000
_cell.length_b   1.000
_cell.length_c   1.000
_cell.angle_alpha   90.00
_cell.angle_beta   90.00
_cell.angle_gamma   90.00
#
_symmetry.space_group_name_H-M   'P 1'
#
loop_
_entity.id
_entity.type
_entity.pdbx_description
1 polymer ?
#
loop_
_entity_poly.entity_id
_entity_poly.type
_entity_poly.pdbx_seq_one_letter_code
_entity_poly.pdbx_strand_id
1 'polypeptide(L)'
;MFRANKPGRGITEVPVGLTNDPLDSCDPAGFPRSNLFELRAVQIVQTSNQVLILYEYQRVWRVIWTDGRELPKDPDPTLYGYSVGKWVDDTTFVVQTVGLEEKTWLDNSGDPHSSDLRVEERFHRVNRDTLDLTVTIDDPKVYTKPWMAGDKVSLKLQPPDREIKEMFCVPTEMEEYKKLM
;
A
#
# COMPACT_ATOMS: atom_id res chain seq x y z
N MET A 1 -11.77 -17.33 -1.94
CA MET A 1 -11.16 -16.01 -2.06
C MET A 1 -10.58 -15.78 -3.46
N PHE A 2 -9.50 -16.45 -3.88
CA PHE A 2 -8.84 -16.20 -5.17
C PHE A 2 -9.75 -16.20 -6.43
N ARG A 3 -10.73 -17.11 -6.54
CA ARG A 3 -11.64 -17.16 -7.71
C ARG A 3 -12.69 -16.04 -7.76
N ALA A 4 -12.86 -15.29 -6.67
CA ALA A 4 -13.81 -14.16 -6.63
C ALA A 4 -13.23 -12.93 -7.32
N ASN A 5 -11.91 -12.78 -7.30
CA ASN A 5 -11.20 -11.70 -7.96
C ASN A 5 -10.96 -12.07 -9.43
N LYS A 6 -11.27 -11.13 -10.32
CA LYS A 6 -11.14 -11.23 -11.77
C LYS A 6 -10.15 -10.15 -12.19
N PRO A 7 -8.85 -10.41 -12.09
CA PRO A 7 -7.83 -9.40 -12.34
C PRO A 7 -7.72 -9.10 -13.84
N GLY A 8 -7.28 -7.89 -14.17
CA GLY A 8 -6.88 -7.52 -15.54
C GLY A 8 -5.43 -7.89 -15.89
N ARG A 9 -4.69 -8.51 -14.96
CA ARG A 9 -3.29 -8.94 -15.15
C ARG A 9 -3.05 -10.29 -14.48
N GLY A 10 -2.05 -11.03 -14.97
CA GLY A 10 -1.57 -12.27 -14.35
C GLY A 10 -2.19 -13.54 -14.94
N ILE A 11 -1.95 -14.68 -14.28
CA ILE A 11 -2.29 -15.99 -14.84
C ILE A 11 -3.81 -16.27 -14.94
N THR A 12 -4.61 -15.56 -14.14
CA THR A 12 -6.07 -15.65 -14.12
C THR A 12 -6.71 -14.39 -14.69
N GLU A 13 -6.00 -13.67 -15.56
CA GLU A 13 -6.49 -12.45 -16.17
C GLU A 13 -7.78 -12.67 -16.97
N VAL A 14 -8.67 -11.68 -16.92
CA VAL A 14 -9.88 -11.61 -17.74
C VAL A 14 -9.82 -10.39 -18.66
N PRO A 15 -10.59 -10.37 -19.76
CA PRO A 15 -10.77 -9.17 -20.56
C PRO A 15 -11.17 -7.96 -19.70
N VAL A 16 -10.68 -6.77 -20.04
CA VAL A 16 -10.88 -5.52 -19.26
C VAL A 16 -12.35 -5.26 -18.91
N GLY A 17 -13.29 -5.57 -19.81
CA GLY A 17 -14.73 -5.41 -19.53
C GLY A 17 -15.33 -6.38 -18.48
N LEU A 18 -14.54 -7.36 -18.00
CA LEU A 18 -14.95 -8.38 -17.04
C LEU A 18 -14.18 -8.31 -15.71
N THR A 19 -13.23 -7.37 -15.59
CA THR A 19 -12.50 -7.09 -14.35
C THR A 19 -13.47 -6.68 -13.23
N ASN A 20 -13.12 -7.00 -11.99
CA ASN A 20 -13.83 -6.50 -10.81
C ASN A 20 -12.88 -5.90 -9.78
N ASP A 21 -11.73 -5.39 -10.22
CA ASP A 21 -10.81 -4.66 -9.37
C ASP A 21 -11.48 -3.40 -8.82
N PRO A 22 -11.61 -3.23 -7.49
CA PRO A 22 -12.17 -2.02 -6.90
C PRO A 22 -11.47 -0.74 -7.36
N LEU A 23 -10.16 -0.84 -7.65
CA LEU A 23 -9.36 0.29 -8.12
C LEU A 23 -9.87 0.86 -9.45
N ASP A 24 -10.42 0.02 -10.33
CA ASP A 24 -11.00 0.45 -11.62
C ASP A 24 -12.29 1.27 -11.44
N SER A 25 -12.88 1.25 -10.24
CA SER A 25 -14.06 2.03 -9.85
C SER A 25 -13.71 3.22 -8.96
N CYS A 26 -12.44 3.62 -8.94
CA CYS A 26 -11.91 4.69 -8.09
C CYS A 26 -11.94 4.42 -6.57
N ASP A 27 -12.16 3.18 -6.12
CA ASP A 27 -11.93 2.85 -4.72
C ASP A 27 -10.42 3.02 -4.40
N PRO A 28 -10.06 3.42 -3.17
CA PRO A 28 -8.66 3.52 -2.80
C PRO A 28 -7.95 2.17 -2.96
N ALA A 29 -6.73 2.19 -3.50
CA ALA A 29 -5.92 0.98 -3.68
C ALA A 29 -5.70 0.24 -2.35
N GLY A 30 -5.71 0.99 -1.25
CA GLY A 30 -5.45 0.48 0.08
C GLY A 30 -4.00 0.08 0.29
N PHE A 31 -3.73 -0.49 1.45
CA PHE A 31 -2.41 -0.95 1.86
C PHE A 31 -2.40 -2.49 1.94
N PRO A 32 -1.33 -3.19 1.53
CA PRO A 32 -0.03 -2.72 1.06
C PRO A 32 0.07 -2.45 -0.45
N ARG A 33 -1.00 -2.65 -1.22
CA ARG A 33 -1.00 -2.47 -2.67
C ARG A 33 -0.51 -1.09 -3.11
N SER A 34 -0.86 -0.03 -2.36
CA SER A 34 -0.34 1.32 -2.61
C SER A 34 1.19 1.40 -2.63
N ASN A 35 1.87 0.60 -1.81
CA ASN A 35 3.34 0.60 -1.73
C ASN A 35 3.99 -0.35 -2.73
N LEU A 36 3.29 -1.40 -3.14
CA LEU A 36 3.83 -2.42 -4.02
C LEU A 36 3.63 -2.09 -5.50
N PHE A 37 2.50 -1.44 -5.85
CA PHE A 37 2.08 -1.26 -7.25
C PHE A 37 1.72 0.18 -7.61
N GLU A 38 1.31 1.00 -6.64
CA GLU A 38 0.97 2.42 -6.87
C GLU A 38 1.94 3.41 -6.22
N LEU A 39 3.16 2.95 -5.90
CA LEU A 39 4.19 3.78 -5.29
C LEU A 39 4.83 4.69 -6.36
N ARG A 40 4.20 5.84 -6.59
CA ARG A 40 4.73 6.95 -7.40
C ARG A 40 5.65 7.82 -6.55
N ALA A 41 5.57 9.15 -6.65
CA ALA A 41 6.21 10.00 -5.66
C ALA A 41 5.52 9.85 -4.30
N VAL A 42 6.31 9.82 -3.23
CA VAL A 42 5.83 9.92 -1.85
C VAL A 42 6.61 10.98 -1.12
N GLN A 43 5.92 11.72 -0.25
CA GLN A 43 6.56 12.61 0.71
C GLN A 43 6.46 11.98 2.09
N ILE A 44 7.60 11.87 2.77
CA ILE A 44 7.67 11.36 4.13
C ILE A 44 7.88 12.54 5.06
N VAL A 45 6.91 12.77 5.95
CA VAL A 45 6.97 13.84 6.95
C VAL A 45 7.10 13.18 8.32
N GLN A 46 8.11 13.58 9.09
CA GLN A 46 8.30 13.09 10.45
C GLN A 46 7.94 14.18 11.45
N THR A 47 7.22 13.79 12.48
CA THR A 47 6.88 14.62 13.66
C THR A 47 7.43 13.93 14.91
N SER A 48 7.18 14.48 16.10
CA SER A 48 7.64 13.89 17.35
C SER A 48 6.96 12.55 17.69
N ASN A 49 5.76 12.28 17.17
CA ASN A 49 4.97 11.10 17.52
C ASN A 49 4.41 10.32 16.32
N GLN A 50 4.65 10.78 15.09
CA GLN A 50 4.15 10.18 13.87
C GLN A 50 5.12 10.32 12.70
N VAL A 51 5.09 9.35 11.80
CA VAL A 51 5.55 9.46 10.42
C VAL A 51 4.32 9.47 9.51
N LEU A 52 4.23 10.47 8.64
CA LEU A 52 3.19 10.58 7.62
C LEU A 52 3.80 10.21 6.27
N ILE A 53 3.10 9.38 5.51
CA ILE A 53 3.42 9.12 4.10
C ILE A 53 2.30 9.72 3.26
N LEU A 54 2.63 10.71 2.46
CA LEU A 54 1.72 11.39 1.56
C LEU A 54 1.97 10.81 0.16
N TYR A 55 0.94 10.18 -0.42
CA TYR A 55 1.04 9.52 -1.71
C TYR A 55 0.63 10.46 -2.84
N GLU A 56 1.39 10.46 -3.94
CA GLU A 56 0.98 11.14 -5.19
C GLU A 56 -0.31 10.51 -5.74
N TYR A 57 -0.33 9.17 -5.81
CA TYR A 57 -1.48 8.41 -6.28
C TYR A 57 -2.67 8.55 -5.33
N GLN A 58 -3.85 8.88 -5.88
CA GLN A 58 -5.12 9.16 -5.18
C GLN A 58 -5.07 10.32 -4.16
N ARG A 59 -3.92 11.00 -3.98
CA ARG A 59 -3.66 12.01 -2.95
C ARG A 59 -4.14 11.62 -1.54
N VAL A 60 -3.88 10.37 -1.17
CA VAL A 60 -4.16 9.83 0.16
C VAL A 60 -2.94 9.95 1.07
N TRP A 61 -3.15 9.95 2.39
CA TRP A 61 -2.06 9.89 3.36
C TRP A 61 -2.23 8.70 4.30
N ARG A 62 -1.10 8.18 4.78
CA ARG A 62 -1.05 7.16 5.82
C ARG A 62 -0.31 7.71 7.04
N VAL A 63 -0.85 7.40 8.21
CA VAL A 63 -0.25 7.76 9.50
C VAL A 63 0.39 6.52 10.11
N ILE A 64 1.65 6.65 10.52
CA ILE A 64 2.39 5.62 11.25
C ILE A 64 2.73 6.21 12.61
N TRP A 65 2.19 5.64 13.67
CA TRP A 65 2.46 6.10 15.03
C TRP A 65 3.84 5.65 15.50
N THR A 66 4.58 6.55 16.13
CA THR A 66 5.96 6.31 16.61
C THR A 66 6.15 6.67 18.08
N ASP A 67 5.06 6.82 18.84
CA ASP A 67 5.07 7.18 20.25
C ASP A 67 5.20 5.97 21.20
N GLY A 68 5.53 4.79 20.66
CA GLY A 68 5.73 3.57 21.44
C GLY A 68 4.46 2.83 21.83
N ARG A 69 3.28 3.25 21.33
CA ARG A 69 2.04 2.49 21.52
C ARG A 69 2.12 1.10 20.88
N GLU A 70 1.33 0.17 21.40
CA GLU A 70 1.13 -1.14 20.76
C GLU A 70 0.09 -1.05 19.65
N LEU A 71 0.07 -2.08 18.78
CA LEU A 71 -1.04 -2.24 17.84
C LEU A 71 -2.33 -2.55 18.60
N PRO A 72 -3.48 -2.03 18.14
CA PRO A 72 -4.77 -2.42 18.67
C PRO A 72 -5.00 -3.93 18.47
N LYS A 73 -5.63 -4.57 19.45
CA LYS A 73 -5.97 -6.01 19.37
C LYS A 73 -7.15 -6.28 18.45
N ASP A 74 -8.07 -5.32 18.34
CA ASP A 74 -9.28 -5.39 17.53
C ASP A 74 -9.51 -4.01 16.87
N PRO A 75 -8.74 -3.67 15.84
CA PRO A 75 -8.92 -2.42 15.11
C PRO A 75 -10.18 -2.44 14.25
N ASP A 76 -10.88 -1.31 14.19
CA ASP A 76 -11.87 -1.07 13.13
C ASP A 76 -11.17 -1.17 11.76
N PRO A 77 -11.66 -2.01 10.82
CA PRO A 77 -11.03 -2.18 9.53
C PRO A 77 -11.03 -0.87 8.71
N THR A 78 -9.90 -0.56 8.11
CA THR A 78 -9.77 0.57 7.18
C THR A 78 -8.91 0.19 5.98
N LEU A 79 -9.04 0.95 4.89
CA LEU A 79 -8.30 0.72 3.63
C LEU A 79 -6.77 0.80 3.81
N TYR A 80 -6.28 1.60 4.75
CA TYR A 80 -4.84 1.78 5.02
C TYR A 80 -4.37 1.18 6.35
N GLY A 81 -5.29 0.59 7.12
CA GLY A 81 -5.03 -0.06 8.39
C GLY A 81 -4.53 0.88 9.49
N TYR A 82 -4.10 0.27 10.59
CA TYR A 82 -3.47 0.91 11.72
C TYR A 82 -1.98 0.56 11.77
N SER A 83 -1.12 1.55 11.61
CA SER A 83 0.33 1.36 11.56
C SER A 83 1.05 1.89 12.81
N VAL A 84 1.94 1.07 13.35
CA VAL A 84 2.90 1.46 14.41
C VAL A 84 4.30 1.17 13.91
N GLY A 85 5.20 2.13 14.07
CA GLY A 85 6.59 2.02 13.66
C GLY A 85 7.59 2.31 14.77
N LYS A 86 8.77 1.71 14.66
CA LYS A 86 9.90 1.94 15.56
C LYS A 86 11.22 1.88 14.80
N TRP A 87 12.18 2.67 15.23
CA TRP A 87 13.58 2.53 14.82
C TRP A 87 14.18 1.30 15.53
N VAL A 88 14.81 0.42 14.76
CA VAL A 88 15.52 -0.76 15.30
C VAL A 88 17.02 -0.56 15.33
N ASP A 89 17.50 0.44 14.59
CA ASP A 89 18.86 0.97 14.56
C ASP A 89 18.83 2.39 13.97
N ASP A 90 20.00 2.99 13.75
CA ASP A 90 20.15 4.38 13.27
C ASP A 90 19.63 4.63 11.84
N THR A 91 19.43 3.57 11.06
CA THR A 91 19.12 3.65 9.62
C THR A 91 17.90 2.83 9.21
N THR A 92 17.35 2.02 10.10
CA THR A 92 16.23 1.10 9.80
C THR A 92 15.01 1.41 10.66
N PHE A 93 13.93 1.78 9.99
CA PHE A 93 12.60 1.98 10.57
C PHE A 93 11.70 0.81 10.19
N VAL A 94 11.16 0.10 11.19
CA VAL A 94 10.28 -1.06 11.01
C VAL A 94 8.86 -0.67 11.39
N VAL A 95 7.91 -0.99 10.50
CA VAL A 95 6.49 -0.67 10.66
C VAL A 95 5.70 -1.96 10.63
N GLN A 96 4.71 -2.06 11.51
CA GLN A 96 3.72 -3.13 11.52
C GLN A 96 2.35 -2.51 11.28
N THR A 97 1.56 -3.12 10.41
CA THR A 97 0.20 -2.68 10.08
C THR A 97 -0.79 -3.83 10.20
N VAL A 98 -1.95 -3.56 10.80
CA VAL A 98 -3.10 -4.48 10.97
C VAL A 98 -4.43 -3.75 10.72
N GLY A 99 -5.56 -4.46 10.74
CA GLY A 99 -6.89 -3.84 10.59
C GLY A 99 -7.18 -3.37 9.18
N LEU A 100 -6.75 -4.17 8.19
CA LEU A 100 -6.89 -3.88 6.77
C LEU A 100 -8.22 -4.44 6.25
N GLU A 101 -8.93 -3.65 5.47
CA GLU A 101 -10.25 -4.03 4.95
C GLU A 101 -10.15 -5.08 3.84
N GLU A 102 -10.79 -6.24 4.01
CA GLU A 102 -10.67 -7.41 3.10
C GLU A 102 -11.10 -7.16 1.64
N LYS A 103 -11.79 -6.05 1.36
CA LYS A 103 -12.22 -5.72 0.01
C LYS A 103 -11.05 -5.30 -0.89
N THR A 104 -9.93 -4.86 -0.31
CA THR A 104 -8.74 -4.49 -1.08
C THR A 104 -7.99 -5.71 -1.56
N TRP A 105 -7.24 -5.56 -2.64
CA TRP A 105 -6.38 -6.61 -3.18
C TRP A 105 -4.93 -6.31 -2.76
N LEU A 106 -4.11 -7.35 -2.59
CA LEU A 106 -2.68 -7.16 -2.30
C LEU A 106 -1.90 -6.66 -3.53
N ASP A 107 -2.34 -7.04 -4.73
CA ASP A 107 -1.64 -6.77 -5.97
C ASP A 107 -2.59 -6.57 -7.16
N ASN A 108 -2.00 -6.32 -8.34
CA ASN A 108 -2.75 -6.18 -9.60
C ASN A 108 -3.20 -7.53 -10.19
N SER A 109 -2.81 -8.66 -9.59
CA SER A 109 -3.22 -10.02 -9.96
C SER A 109 -4.43 -10.48 -9.14
N GLY A 110 -4.97 -9.63 -8.26
CA GLY A 110 -6.13 -9.94 -7.45
C GLY A 110 -5.85 -10.94 -6.34
N ASP A 111 -4.63 -10.96 -5.81
CA ASP A 111 -4.33 -11.73 -4.61
C ASP A 111 -5.13 -11.17 -3.41
N PRO A 112 -6.00 -11.98 -2.78
CA PRO A 112 -6.86 -11.54 -1.70
C PRO A 112 -6.15 -11.62 -0.35
N HIS A 113 -6.71 -10.97 0.66
CA HIS A 113 -6.29 -11.15 2.05
C HIS A 113 -7.52 -11.18 2.97
N SER A 114 -7.32 -11.64 4.19
CA SER A 114 -8.30 -11.65 5.27
C SER A 114 -8.08 -10.49 6.24
N SER A 115 -8.96 -10.40 7.23
CA SER A 115 -8.88 -9.49 8.37
C SER A 115 -7.65 -9.74 9.25
N ASP A 116 -7.06 -10.94 9.17
CA ASP A 116 -5.90 -11.35 9.97
C ASP A 116 -4.58 -10.94 9.30
N LEU A 117 -4.64 -10.25 8.16
CA LEU A 117 -3.47 -9.72 7.48
C LEU A 117 -2.65 -8.83 8.41
N ARG A 118 -1.37 -9.18 8.53
CA ARG A 118 -0.32 -8.37 9.15
C ARG A 118 0.73 -8.08 8.09
N VAL A 119 1.12 -6.82 8.02
CA VAL A 119 2.15 -6.38 7.08
C VAL A 119 3.30 -5.78 7.86
N GLU A 120 4.50 -6.31 7.64
CA GLU A 120 5.75 -5.70 8.11
C GLU A 120 6.39 -4.93 6.96
N GLU A 121 6.72 -3.66 7.20
CA GLU A 121 7.57 -2.89 6.32
C GLU A 121 8.91 -2.61 7.00
N ARG A 122 9.99 -2.67 6.23
CA ARG A 122 11.31 -2.21 6.65
C ARG A 122 11.80 -1.14 5.69
N PHE A 123 11.88 0.08 6.21
CA PHE A 123 12.48 1.22 5.53
C PHE A 123 13.93 1.31 5.97
N HIS A 124 14.86 0.96 5.07
CA HIS A 124 16.30 0.98 5.34
C HIS A 124 16.98 2.10 4.56
N ARG A 125 17.50 3.10 5.26
CA ARG A 125 18.21 4.23 4.66
C ARG A 125 19.63 3.79 4.30
N VAL A 126 19.81 3.36 3.06
CA VAL A 126 21.11 2.93 2.51
C VAL A 126 22.13 4.07 2.52
N ASN A 127 21.69 5.27 2.15
CA ASN A 127 22.51 6.49 2.16
C ASN A 127 21.63 7.76 2.14
N ARG A 128 22.23 8.92 1.87
CA ARG A 128 21.50 10.21 1.83
C ARG A 128 20.33 10.19 0.84
N ASP A 129 20.51 9.57 -0.32
CA ASP A 129 19.63 9.71 -1.47
C ASP A 129 18.89 8.41 -1.82
N THR A 130 19.09 7.34 -1.05
CA THR A 130 18.50 6.01 -1.31
C THR A 130 17.87 5.44 -0.04
N LEU A 131 16.62 5.03 -0.17
CA LEU A 131 15.84 4.34 0.85
C LEU A 131 15.31 3.04 0.26
N ASP A 132 15.65 1.90 0.84
CA ASP A 132 15.11 0.61 0.42
C ASP A 132 13.88 0.27 1.26
N LEU A 133 12.80 -0.12 0.60
CA LEU A 133 11.58 -0.63 1.22
C LEU A 133 11.50 -2.14 1.02
N THR A 134 11.40 -2.88 2.12
CA THR A 134 11.02 -4.31 2.10
C THR A 134 9.64 -4.46 2.70
N VAL A 135 8.77 -5.24 2.06
CA VAL A 135 7.40 -5.51 2.54
C VAL A 135 7.20 -7.01 2.66
N THR A 136 6.77 -7.44 3.85
CA THR A 136 6.45 -8.83 4.16
C THR A 136 4.97 -8.95 4.50
N ILE A 137 4.32 -9.92 3.88
CA ILE A 137 2.90 -10.27 4.07
C ILE A 137 2.84 -11.49 4.97
N ASP A 138 2.04 -11.41 6.03
CA ASP A 138 1.68 -12.53 6.89
C ASP A 138 0.17 -12.57 7.06
N ASP A 139 -0.47 -13.56 6.45
CA ASP A 139 -1.89 -13.84 6.62
C ASP A 139 -2.09 -15.36 6.62
N PRO A 140 -2.22 -15.98 7.80
CA PRO A 140 -2.31 -17.43 7.94
C PRO A 140 -3.68 -17.99 7.52
N LYS A 141 -4.71 -17.15 7.33
CA LYS A 141 -6.02 -17.59 6.83
C LYS A 141 -6.00 -17.77 5.31
N VAL A 142 -5.14 -17.04 4.60
CA VAL A 142 -5.08 -17.04 3.14
C VAL A 142 -3.82 -17.72 2.60
N TYR A 143 -2.67 -17.53 3.24
CA TYR A 143 -1.37 -18.03 2.79
C TYR A 143 -0.78 -19.06 3.76
N THR A 144 0.04 -19.97 3.24
CA THR A 144 0.63 -21.08 4.02
C THR A 144 1.83 -20.67 4.86
N LYS A 145 2.45 -19.52 4.55
CA LYS A 145 3.58 -18.94 5.27
C LYS A 145 3.71 -17.45 4.92
N PRO A 146 4.38 -16.66 5.78
CA PRO A 146 4.77 -15.31 5.42
C PRO A 146 5.65 -15.29 4.16
N TRP A 147 5.51 -14.25 3.36
CA TRP A 147 6.29 -14.07 2.14
C TRP A 147 6.62 -12.60 1.89
N MET A 148 7.72 -12.37 1.17
CA MET A 148 8.21 -11.04 0.85
C MET A 148 7.57 -10.56 -0.46
N ALA A 149 6.70 -9.56 -0.37
CA ALA A 149 5.98 -9.01 -1.51
C ALA A 149 6.77 -7.92 -2.24
N GLY A 150 7.69 -7.27 -1.53
CA GLY A 150 8.68 -6.37 -2.12
C GLY A 150 10.03 -6.60 -1.44
N ASP A 151 11.04 -6.99 -2.21
CA ASP A 151 12.42 -7.12 -1.75
C ASP A 151 13.22 -5.89 -2.19
N LYS A 152 13.60 -5.04 -1.23
CA LYS A 152 14.42 -3.84 -1.46
C LYS A 152 13.98 -2.99 -2.65
N VAL A 153 12.71 -2.59 -2.64
CA VAL A 153 12.21 -1.57 -3.56
C VAL A 153 12.94 -0.26 -3.27
N SER A 154 13.93 0.09 -4.11
CA SER A 154 14.77 1.26 -3.92
C SER A 154 14.08 2.56 -4.33
N LEU A 155 13.86 3.43 -3.36
CA LEU A 155 13.34 4.78 -3.53
C LEU A 155 14.50 5.77 -3.62
N LYS A 156 14.41 6.71 -4.56
CA LYS A 156 15.42 7.76 -4.77
C LYS A 156 14.89 9.12 -4.33
N LEU A 157 15.68 9.80 -3.50
CA LEU A 157 15.37 11.15 -3.05
C LEU A 157 15.23 12.07 -4.27
N GLN A 158 14.11 12.77 -4.32
CA GLN A 158 13.81 13.73 -5.37
C GLN A 158 14.35 15.12 -4.98
N PRO A 159 14.55 16.03 -5.96
CA PRO A 159 14.87 17.43 -5.69
C PRO A 159 13.87 18.06 -4.70
N PRO A 160 14.32 18.97 -3.82
CA PRO A 160 13.47 19.55 -2.77
C PRO A 160 12.35 20.45 -3.32
N ASP A 161 12.48 20.94 -4.54
CA ASP A 161 11.52 21.75 -5.28
C ASP A 161 10.58 20.92 -6.16
N ARG A 162 10.69 19.58 -6.14
CA ARG A 162 9.77 18.71 -6.88
C ARG A 162 8.38 18.80 -6.27
N GLU A 163 7.44 19.28 -7.06
CA GLU A 163 6.02 19.23 -6.72
C GLU A 163 5.45 17.81 -6.91
N ILE A 164 4.70 17.34 -5.91
CA ILE A 164 3.89 16.12 -6.02
C ILE A 164 2.61 16.47 -6.77
N LYS A 165 2.42 15.81 -7.92
CA LYS A 165 1.31 16.11 -8.81
C LYS A 165 -0.01 15.60 -8.24
N GLU A 166 -1.10 16.22 -8.67
CA GLU A 166 -2.42 15.65 -8.44
C GLU A 166 -2.60 14.43 -9.33
N MET A 167 -2.93 13.29 -8.72
CA MET A 167 -3.24 12.06 -9.43
C MET A 167 -4.48 11.42 -8.82
N PHE A 168 -5.60 12.13 -8.93
CA PHE A 168 -6.89 11.63 -8.50
C PHE A 168 -7.44 10.61 -9.51
N CYS A 169 -8.22 9.66 -9.00
CA CYS A 169 -9.12 8.92 -9.86
C CYS A 169 -10.35 9.77 -10.09
N VAL A 170 -10.67 10.06 -11.35
CA VAL A 170 -11.78 10.95 -11.74
C VAL A 170 -12.85 10.12 -12.45
N PRO A 171 -13.95 9.72 -11.77
CA PRO A 171 -14.96 8.84 -12.35
C PRO A 171 -15.57 9.38 -13.65
N THR A 172 -15.74 10.70 -13.76
CA THR A 172 -16.32 11.33 -14.96
C THR A 172 -15.42 11.18 -16.19
N GLU A 173 -14.10 11.22 -16.02
CA GLU A 173 -13.15 10.95 -17.12
C GLU A 173 -13.20 9.49 -17.56
N MET A 174 -13.34 8.56 -16.60
CA MET A 174 -13.51 7.13 -16.90
C MET A 174 -14.83 6.85 -17.64
N GLU A 175 -15.92 7.54 -17.29
CA GLU A 175 -17.19 7.44 -18.01
C GLU A 175 -17.09 7.96 -19.44
N GLU A 176 -16.37 9.06 -19.66
CA GLU A 176 -16.11 9.59 -21.00
C GLU A 176 -15.26 8.63 -21.84
N TYR A 177 -14.20 8.08 -21.25
CA TYR A 177 -13.36 7.07 -21.92
C TYR A 177 -14.17 5.83 -22.33
N LYS A 178 -15.05 5.34 -21.47
CA LYS A 178 -15.94 4.21 -21.77
C LYS A 178 -16.89 4.47 -22.94
N LYS A 179 -17.24 5.72 -23.25
CA LYS A 179 -18.06 6.07 -24.42
C LYS A 179 -17.28 5.98 -25.74
N LEU A 180 -15.95 5.94 -25.69
CA LEU A 180 -15.07 5.90 -26.88
C LEU A 180 -14.67 4.46 -27.27
N MET A 181 -14.94 3.47 -26.42
CA MET A 181 -14.67 2.04 -26.65
C MET A 181 -15.92 1.31 -27.12
#